data_AF-A0A2S8P2W0-F1
#
_entry.id   AF-A0A2S8P2W0-F1
#
_cell.length_a   1.000
_cell.length_b   1.000
_cell.length_c   1.000
_cell.angle_alpha   90.00
_cell.angle_beta   90.00
_cell.angle_gamma   90.00
#
_symmetry.space_group_name_H-M   'P 1'
#
loop_
_entity.id
_entity.type
_entity.pdbx_description
1 polymer ?
#
loop_
_entity_poly.entity_id
_entity_poly.type
_entity_poly.pdbx_seq_one_letter_code
_entity_poly.pdbx_strand_id
1 'polypeptide(L)'
;MLKELNKNKIMFLMLLPALIFFLINSYFPMVGIYYAFTRYDFEGGLFGSPFVGLENFKFLWQSGMLLKLTTNTVGYNLAFIILGNGLAIFCAIMLSEIRGRLFKKITQSVMFLPYFISFVLLSVIAYNMFNYESGFVNTLLKRFEAGPVDIYNTPWIWVFLIIIFYLWKNLGYSMIIYLAAITGISDEYYEAARIDGANIFQRIWYITVPMLKPTFVILLLFSLGSIMKGQFDLFYQLIGNNGVLYNATDIIDTYVYRSLKVTFDIGMATAAGLYQSLFGFILIMTVNYIIRKVNEDYALF
;
A
#
# COMPACT_ATOMS: atom_id res chain seq x y z
N MET A 1 -26.30 -1.08 31.63
CA MET A 1 -26.08 0.04 30.71
C MET A 1 -26.45 1.41 31.28
N LEU A 2 -27.73 1.73 31.55
CA LEU A 2 -28.11 3.09 32.01
C LEU A 2 -27.45 3.53 33.34
N LYS A 3 -27.28 2.60 34.30
CA LYS A 3 -26.51 2.86 35.54
C LYS A 3 -25.02 3.14 35.30
N GLU A 4 -24.41 2.51 34.30
CA GLU A 4 -23.00 2.78 33.95
C GLU A 4 -22.82 4.10 33.21
N LEU A 5 -23.73 4.43 32.29
CA LEU A 5 -23.78 5.73 31.63
C LEU A 5 -23.87 6.87 32.64
N ASN A 6 -24.69 6.69 33.69
CA ASN A 6 -24.87 7.67 34.74
C ASN A 6 -23.64 7.78 35.68
N LYS A 7 -22.91 6.67 35.89
CA LYS A 7 -21.70 6.61 36.72
C LYS A 7 -20.46 7.17 36.00
N ASN A 8 -20.32 6.91 34.70
CA ASN A 8 -19.16 7.26 33.88
C ASN A 8 -19.44 8.40 32.88
N LYS A 9 -20.36 9.31 33.20
CA LYS A 9 -20.83 10.38 32.29
C LYS A 9 -19.70 11.15 31.61
N ILE A 10 -18.66 11.51 32.37
CA ILE A 10 -17.55 12.31 31.86
C ILE A 10 -16.77 11.53 30.79
N MET A 11 -16.53 10.23 30.99
CA MET A 11 -15.87 9.37 30.00
C MET A 11 -16.70 9.25 28.72
N PHE A 12 -18.02 9.06 28.84
CA PHE A 12 -18.92 9.04 27.68
C PHE A 12 -18.99 10.38 26.96
N LEU A 13 -18.94 11.51 27.69
CA LEU A 13 -18.91 12.84 27.09
C LEU A 13 -17.61 13.10 26.31
N MET A 14 -16.47 12.57 26.79
CA MET A 14 -15.19 12.63 26.06
C MET A 14 -15.17 11.74 24.81
N LEU A 15 -15.93 10.64 24.79
CA LEU A 15 -16.07 9.78 23.62
C LEU A 15 -16.99 10.37 22.54
N LEU A 16 -17.90 11.27 22.92
CA LEU A 16 -18.96 11.76 22.05
C LEU A 16 -18.44 12.48 20.78
N PRO A 17 -17.40 13.35 20.83
CA PRO A 17 -16.84 13.96 19.63
C PRO A 17 -16.28 12.93 18.63
N ALA A 18 -15.59 11.90 19.13
CA ALA A 18 -15.05 10.83 18.28
C ALA A 18 -16.20 10.02 17.65
N LEU A 19 -17.23 9.69 18.43
CA LEU A 19 -18.39 8.95 17.95
C LEU A 19 -19.16 9.72 16.88
N ILE A 20 -19.40 11.02 17.09
CA ILE A 20 -20.00 11.90 16.08
C ILE A 20 -19.15 11.94 14.81
N PHE A 21 -17.84 12.09 14.95
CA PHE A 21 -16.93 12.10 13.81
C PHE A 21 -17.06 10.83 12.97
N PHE A 22 -17.07 9.64 13.58
CA PHE A 22 -17.25 8.38 12.86
C PHE A 22 -18.65 8.22 12.25
N LEU A 23 -19.70 8.62 12.97
CA LEU A 23 -21.07 8.56 12.44
C LEU A 23 -21.22 9.41 11.18
N ILE A 24 -20.68 10.63 11.19
CA ILE A 24 -20.80 11.56 10.06
C ILE A 24 -19.83 11.23 8.92
N ASN A 25 -18.58 10.87 9.21
CA ASN A 25 -17.56 10.72 8.17
C ASN A 25 -17.36 9.27 7.69
N SER A 26 -17.81 8.27 8.44
CA SER A 26 -17.64 6.87 8.08
C SER A 26 -18.96 6.16 7.82
N TYR A 27 -19.96 6.30 8.70
CA TYR A 27 -21.24 5.59 8.54
C TYR A 27 -22.22 6.31 7.61
N PHE A 28 -22.32 7.64 7.67
CA PHE A 28 -23.23 8.39 6.81
C PHE A 28 -22.92 8.21 5.30
N PRO A 29 -21.64 8.23 4.85
CA PRO A 29 -21.33 7.95 3.44
C PRO A 29 -21.69 6.53 2.99
N MET A 30 -21.85 5.56 3.90
CA MET A 30 -22.28 4.20 3.54
C MET A 30 -23.69 4.15 2.95
N VAL A 31 -24.53 5.17 3.17
CA VAL A 31 -25.81 5.29 2.47
C VAL A 31 -25.59 5.32 0.94
N GLY A 32 -24.46 5.89 0.49
CA GLY A 32 -24.07 5.92 -0.92
C GLY A 32 -23.80 4.55 -1.54
N ILE A 33 -23.60 3.49 -0.73
CA ILE A 33 -23.48 2.10 -1.24
C ILE A 33 -24.71 1.69 -2.04
N TYR A 34 -25.88 2.29 -1.74
CA TYR A 34 -27.10 2.12 -2.51
C TYR A 34 -26.89 2.33 -4.02
N TYR A 35 -26.02 3.27 -4.42
CA TYR A 35 -25.74 3.57 -5.83
C TYR A 35 -25.09 2.42 -6.60
N ALA A 36 -24.44 1.47 -5.90
CA ALA A 36 -23.93 0.27 -6.56
C ALA A 36 -25.04 -0.57 -7.19
N PHE A 37 -26.28 -0.44 -6.71
CA PHE A 37 -27.44 -1.23 -7.13
C PHE A 37 -28.45 -0.45 -7.98
N THR A 38 -28.15 0.81 -8.29
CA THR A 38 -28.99 1.65 -9.16
C THR A 38 -28.26 2.01 -10.44
N ARG A 39 -29.04 2.33 -11.48
CA ARG A 39 -28.53 3.06 -12.64
C ARG A 39 -28.61 4.54 -12.30
N TYR A 40 -27.56 5.04 -11.66
CA TYR A 40 -27.52 6.40 -11.15
C TYR A 40 -27.76 7.41 -12.27
N ASP A 41 -28.65 8.36 -11.98
CA ASP A 41 -28.95 9.49 -12.84
C ASP A 41 -29.06 10.73 -11.95
N PHE A 42 -28.47 11.85 -12.39
CA PHE A 42 -28.46 13.11 -11.65
C PHE A 42 -29.86 13.69 -11.47
N GLU A 43 -30.80 13.42 -12.40
CA GLU A 43 -32.17 13.91 -12.34
C GLU A 43 -32.99 13.26 -11.20
N GLY A 44 -32.66 12.02 -10.82
CA GLY A 44 -33.37 11.26 -9.79
C GLY A 44 -33.00 11.63 -8.34
N GLY A 45 -32.03 12.52 -8.11
CA GLY A 45 -31.54 12.85 -6.77
C GLY A 45 -30.97 11.62 -6.02
N LEU A 46 -31.08 11.60 -4.68
CA LEU A 46 -30.43 10.57 -3.86
C LEU A 46 -31.07 9.18 -3.95
N PHE A 47 -32.36 9.06 -4.27
CA PHE A 47 -33.08 7.76 -4.26
C PHE A 47 -34.04 7.56 -5.44
N GLY A 48 -34.16 8.51 -6.37
CA GLY A 48 -35.07 8.42 -7.51
C GLY A 48 -34.51 7.67 -8.72
N SER A 49 -33.23 7.30 -8.70
CA SER A 49 -32.64 6.50 -9.78
C SER A 49 -33.19 5.06 -9.80
N PRO A 50 -33.43 4.47 -10.99
CA PRO A 50 -33.99 3.14 -11.11
C PRO A 50 -33.07 2.07 -10.51
N PHE A 51 -33.65 1.19 -9.70
CA PHE A 51 -32.95 0.07 -9.08
C PHE A 51 -32.73 -1.05 -10.10
N VAL A 52 -31.47 -1.39 -10.35
CA VAL A 52 -31.06 -2.40 -11.34
C VAL A 52 -30.45 -3.65 -10.70
N GLY A 53 -30.44 -3.73 -9.36
CA GLY A 53 -29.91 -4.88 -8.63
C GLY A 53 -28.43 -5.09 -8.90
N LEU A 54 -28.04 -6.28 -9.39
CA LEU A 54 -26.63 -6.65 -9.60
C LEU A 54 -26.10 -6.34 -11.01
N GLU A 55 -26.82 -5.54 -11.81
CA GLU A 55 -26.48 -5.28 -13.21
C GLU A 55 -25.08 -4.65 -13.36
N ASN A 56 -24.74 -3.67 -12.51
CA ASN A 56 -23.42 -3.02 -12.49
C ASN A 56 -22.28 -4.02 -12.21
N PHE A 57 -22.48 -4.93 -11.25
CA PHE A 57 -21.50 -5.98 -10.92
C PHE A 57 -21.34 -6.99 -12.08
N LYS A 58 -22.46 -7.36 -12.71
CA LYS A 58 -22.45 -8.25 -13.87
C LYS A 58 -21.67 -7.64 -15.03
N PHE A 59 -21.85 -6.35 -15.30
CA PHE A 59 -21.12 -5.63 -16.33
C PHE A 59 -19.61 -5.55 -16.01
N LEU A 60 -19.24 -5.23 -14.77
CA LEU A 60 -17.85 -5.22 -14.31
C LEU A 60 -17.15 -6.58 -14.47
N TRP A 61 -17.87 -7.67 -14.20
CA TRP A 61 -17.37 -9.02 -14.35
C TRP A 61 -17.25 -9.43 -15.82
N GLN A 62 -18.31 -9.24 -16.61
CA GLN A 62 -18.38 -9.67 -18.01
C GLN A 62 -17.42 -8.89 -18.92
N SER A 63 -17.12 -7.63 -18.59
CA SER A 63 -16.11 -6.84 -19.30
C SER A 63 -14.67 -7.30 -19.05
N GLY A 64 -14.44 -8.23 -18.11
CA GLY A 64 -13.10 -8.67 -17.68
C GLY A 64 -12.33 -7.61 -16.88
N MET A 65 -12.92 -6.44 -16.69
CA MET A 65 -12.29 -5.30 -16.02
C MET A 65 -12.02 -5.60 -14.54
N LEU A 66 -13.00 -6.19 -13.85
CA LEU A 66 -12.88 -6.49 -12.42
C LEU A 66 -11.74 -7.49 -12.14
N LEU A 67 -11.57 -8.52 -12.97
CA LEU A 67 -10.46 -9.47 -12.83
C LEU A 67 -9.11 -8.80 -13.06
N LYS A 68 -9.00 -7.95 -14.08
CA LYS A 68 -7.77 -7.21 -14.40
C LYS A 68 -7.39 -6.24 -13.28
N LEU A 69 -8.34 -5.42 -12.82
CA LEU A 69 -8.12 -4.46 -11.74
C LEU A 69 -7.73 -5.19 -10.44
N THR A 70 -8.41 -6.30 -10.12
CA THR A 70 -8.07 -7.13 -8.95
C THR A 70 -6.66 -7.70 -9.06
N THR A 71 -6.31 -8.26 -10.23
CA THR A 71 -4.98 -8.86 -10.47
C THR A 71 -3.88 -7.80 -10.35
N ASN A 72 -4.10 -6.61 -10.90
CA ASN A 72 -3.15 -5.51 -10.76
C ASN A 72 -3.04 -5.05 -9.31
N THR A 73 -4.16 -4.75 -8.64
CA THR A 73 -4.16 -4.28 -7.23
C THR A 73 -3.47 -5.28 -6.31
N VAL A 74 -3.85 -6.55 -6.37
CA VAL A 74 -3.24 -7.61 -5.55
C VAL A 74 -1.80 -7.87 -5.97
N GLY A 75 -1.50 -7.92 -7.28
CA GLY A 75 -0.16 -8.18 -7.80
C GLY A 75 0.86 -7.12 -7.38
N TYR A 76 0.53 -5.84 -7.51
CA TYR A 76 1.38 -4.75 -7.04
C TYR A 76 1.53 -4.76 -5.52
N ASN A 77 0.44 -4.94 -4.77
CA ASN A 77 0.55 -4.98 -3.31
C ASN A 77 1.35 -6.19 -2.83
N LEU A 78 1.25 -7.36 -3.46
CA LEU A 78 2.12 -8.49 -3.17
C LEU A 78 3.59 -8.16 -3.46
N ALA A 79 3.90 -7.54 -4.61
CA ALA A 79 5.25 -7.12 -4.92
C ALA A 79 5.79 -6.11 -3.89
N PHE A 80 4.98 -5.12 -3.50
CA PHE A 80 5.31 -4.13 -2.48
C PHE A 80 5.58 -4.79 -1.13
N ILE A 81 4.76 -5.75 -0.72
CA ILE A 81 4.91 -6.45 0.55
C ILE A 81 6.17 -7.32 0.55
N ILE A 82 6.34 -8.17 -0.45
CA ILE A 82 7.44 -9.15 -0.49
C ILE A 82 8.78 -8.42 -0.65
N LEU A 83 8.89 -7.56 -1.67
CA LEU A 83 10.13 -6.84 -1.94
C LEU A 83 10.40 -5.78 -0.87
N GLY A 84 9.36 -5.07 -0.40
CA GLY A 84 9.48 -4.03 0.62
C GLY A 84 9.98 -4.59 1.95
N ASN A 85 9.38 -5.67 2.45
CA ASN A 85 9.85 -6.29 3.69
C ASN A 85 11.23 -6.91 3.52
N GLY A 86 11.48 -7.62 2.40
CA GLY A 86 12.79 -8.23 2.13
C GLY A 86 13.91 -7.18 2.10
N LEU A 87 13.72 -6.10 1.35
CA LEU A 87 14.70 -5.01 1.28
C LEU A 87 14.84 -4.26 2.60
N ALA A 88 13.75 -4.02 3.33
CA ALA A 88 13.79 -3.34 4.62
C ALA A 88 14.59 -4.14 5.66
N ILE A 89 14.36 -5.45 5.75
CA ILE A 89 15.13 -6.36 6.63
C ILE A 89 16.60 -6.39 6.20
N PHE A 90 16.87 -6.55 4.91
CA PHE A 90 18.23 -6.55 4.39
C PHE A 90 18.99 -5.26 4.74
N CYS A 91 18.40 -4.10 4.48
CA CYS A 91 19.00 -2.81 4.80
C CYS A 91 19.14 -2.59 6.31
N ALA A 92 18.19 -3.07 7.13
CA ALA A 92 18.26 -2.97 8.58
C ALA A 92 19.44 -3.78 9.14
N ILE A 93 19.64 -5.02 8.67
CA ILE A 93 20.76 -5.89 9.06
C ILE A 93 22.10 -5.29 8.60
N MET A 94 22.17 -4.77 7.37
CA MET A 94 23.38 -4.09 6.89
C MET A 94 23.74 -2.88 7.76
N LEU A 95 22.74 -2.07 8.15
CA LEU A 95 22.95 -0.93 9.04
C LEU A 95 23.27 -1.33 10.49
N SER A 96 22.80 -2.48 10.96
CA SER A 96 23.12 -2.93 12.33
C SER A 96 24.59 -3.30 12.46
N GLU A 97 25.19 -3.92 11.44
CA GLU A 97 26.60 -4.34 11.44
C GLU A 97 27.62 -3.20 11.16
N ILE A 98 27.15 -2.04 10.69
CA ILE A 98 28.01 -0.87 10.45
C ILE A 98 28.52 -0.29 11.78
N ARG A 99 29.85 -0.24 11.94
CA ARG A 99 30.53 0.27 13.15
C ARG A 99 30.59 1.80 13.25
N GLY A 100 30.63 2.51 12.11
CA GLY A 100 30.79 3.96 12.08
C GLY A 100 29.52 4.70 12.49
N ARG A 101 29.46 5.27 13.71
CA ARG A 101 28.29 5.99 14.23
C ARG A 101 27.82 7.12 13.30
N LEU A 102 28.75 7.92 12.79
CA LEU A 102 28.43 9.02 11.87
C LEU A 102 27.90 8.50 10.53
N PHE A 103 28.57 7.51 9.94
CA PHE A 103 28.14 6.89 8.69
C PHE A 103 26.74 6.30 8.83
N LYS A 104 26.51 5.49 9.87
CA LYS A 104 25.19 4.91 10.18
C LYS A 104 24.09 5.96 10.26
N LYS A 105 24.33 7.07 10.99
CA LYS A 105 23.37 8.18 11.11
C LYS A 105 23.08 8.84 9.76
N ILE A 106 24.12 9.14 8.98
CA ILE A 106 23.95 9.77 7.66
C ILE A 106 23.18 8.83 6.72
N THR A 107 23.57 7.55 6.64
CA THR A 107 22.92 6.59 5.75
C THR A 107 21.44 6.40 6.13
N GLN A 108 21.12 6.33 7.43
CA GLN A 108 19.72 6.31 7.89
C GLN A 108 18.95 7.55 7.44
N SER A 109 19.50 8.75 7.65
CA SER A 109 18.84 10.00 7.24
C SER A 109 18.60 10.06 5.74
N VAL A 110 19.58 9.67 4.92
CA VAL A 110 19.47 9.66 3.45
C VAL A 110 18.42 8.65 2.99
N MET A 111 18.41 7.43 3.55
CA MET A 111 17.41 6.41 3.19
C MET A 111 16.00 6.79 3.64
N PHE A 112 15.86 7.56 4.73
CA PHE A 112 14.57 7.99 5.26
C PHE A 112 14.00 9.23 4.54
N LEU A 113 14.86 10.07 3.96
CA LEU A 113 14.46 11.32 3.30
C LEU A 113 13.35 11.15 2.23
N PRO A 114 13.38 10.13 1.33
CA PRO A 114 12.34 9.93 0.32
C PRO A 114 10.94 9.77 0.90
N TYR A 115 10.81 9.29 2.14
CA TYR A 115 9.51 9.10 2.79
C TYR A 115 8.72 10.41 2.91
N PHE A 116 9.40 11.56 2.98
CA PHE A 116 8.75 12.87 3.08
C PHE A 116 8.38 13.50 1.74
N ILE A 117 8.82 12.93 0.62
CA ILE A 117 8.52 13.43 -0.72
C ILE A 117 7.06 13.11 -1.07
N SER A 118 6.27 14.11 -1.46
CA SER A 118 4.89 13.88 -1.89
C SER A 118 4.82 13.14 -3.22
N PHE A 119 3.74 12.40 -3.47
CA PHE A 119 3.55 11.71 -4.76
C PHE A 119 3.44 12.67 -5.94
N VAL A 120 2.97 13.90 -5.72
CA VAL A 120 2.95 14.98 -6.73
C VAL A 120 4.38 15.40 -7.09
N LEU A 121 5.27 15.59 -6.12
CA LEU A 121 6.67 15.91 -6.41
C LEU A 121 7.36 14.73 -7.13
N LEU A 122 7.05 13.50 -6.71
CA LEU A 122 7.54 12.30 -7.38
C LEU A 122 7.13 12.25 -8.86
N SER A 123 5.91 12.62 -9.22
CA SER A 123 5.49 12.63 -10.63
C SER A 123 6.22 13.67 -11.47
N VAL A 124 6.52 14.84 -10.89
CA VAL A 124 7.35 15.86 -11.54
C VAL A 124 8.78 15.34 -11.75
N ILE A 125 9.36 14.63 -10.77
CA ILE A 125 10.68 13.99 -10.92
C ILE A 125 10.61 12.94 -12.04
N ALA A 126 9.63 12.04 -12.01
CA ALA A 126 9.46 11.01 -13.03
C ALA A 126 9.29 11.60 -14.43
N TYR A 127 8.50 12.66 -14.58
CA TYR A 127 8.31 13.35 -15.86
C TYR A 127 9.62 13.94 -16.38
N ASN A 128 10.37 14.66 -15.55
CA ASN A 128 11.68 15.22 -15.95
C ASN A 128 12.73 14.14 -16.25
N MET A 129 12.62 12.96 -15.65
CA MET A 129 13.51 11.84 -15.94
C MET A 129 13.16 11.12 -17.25
N PHE A 130 11.86 10.88 -17.49
CA PHE A 130 11.38 9.95 -18.50
C PHE A 130 10.67 10.60 -19.70
N ASN A 131 10.61 11.94 -19.76
CA ASN A 131 10.10 12.64 -20.93
C ASN A 131 10.85 12.22 -22.21
N TYR A 132 10.10 12.02 -23.30
CA TYR A 132 10.66 11.52 -24.55
C TYR A 132 11.71 12.47 -25.17
N GLU A 133 11.41 13.77 -25.23
CA GLU A 133 12.21 14.74 -25.96
C GLU A 133 13.40 15.25 -25.14
N SER A 134 13.12 15.67 -23.90
CA SER A 134 14.05 16.40 -23.02
C SER A 134 14.33 15.69 -21.69
N GLY A 135 13.84 14.47 -21.50
CA GLY A 135 14.06 13.70 -20.28
C GLY A 135 15.54 13.36 -20.06
N PHE A 136 15.95 13.30 -18.79
CA PHE A 136 17.32 12.96 -18.41
C PHE A 136 17.78 11.62 -19.02
N VAL A 137 16.92 10.60 -18.99
CA VAL A 137 17.24 9.27 -19.53
C VAL A 137 17.51 9.32 -21.03
N ASN A 138 16.63 9.94 -21.81
CA ASN A 138 16.81 10.02 -23.26
C ASN A 138 17.95 10.95 -23.67
N THR A 139 18.24 11.98 -22.87
CA THR A 139 19.42 12.83 -23.08
C THR A 139 20.72 12.05 -22.89
N LEU A 140 20.78 11.19 -21.87
CA LEU A 140 21.92 10.28 -21.67
C LEU A 140 22.03 9.24 -22.79
N LEU A 141 20.92 8.61 -23.19
CA LEU A 141 20.92 7.61 -24.27
C LEU A 141 21.43 8.20 -25.58
N LYS A 142 21.00 9.41 -25.94
CA LYS A 142 21.51 10.14 -27.12
C LYS A 142 23.03 10.35 -27.06
N ARG A 143 23.59 10.61 -25.87
CA ARG A 143 25.03 10.79 -25.67
C ARG A 143 25.82 9.50 -25.91
N PHE A 144 25.21 8.34 -25.66
CA PHE A 144 25.79 7.03 -25.91
C PHE A 144 25.38 6.44 -27.28
N GLU A 145 24.87 7.27 -28.19
CA GLU A 145 24.40 6.87 -29.53
C GLU A 145 23.30 5.79 -29.51
N ALA A 146 22.61 5.63 -28.37
CA ALA A 146 21.46 4.75 -28.24
C ALA A 146 20.17 5.47 -28.66
N GLY A 147 19.23 4.72 -29.24
CA GLY A 147 17.92 5.25 -29.62
C GLY A 147 17.09 5.73 -28.41
N PRO A 148 16.25 6.77 -28.57
CA PRO A 148 15.40 7.25 -27.49
C PRO A 148 14.33 6.19 -27.14
N VAL A 149 13.94 6.14 -25.86
CA VAL A 149 12.90 5.23 -25.36
C VAL A 149 11.68 6.04 -24.95
N ASP A 150 10.53 5.69 -25.52
CA ASP A 150 9.25 6.27 -25.12
C ASP A 150 8.63 5.49 -23.96
N ILE A 151 9.03 5.87 -22.75
CA ILE A 151 8.60 5.23 -21.51
C ILE A 151 7.09 5.42 -21.30
N TYR A 152 6.52 6.57 -21.67
CA TYR A 152 5.10 6.87 -21.47
C TYR A 152 4.17 6.17 -22.47
N ASN A 153 4.72 5.55 -23.52
CA ASN A 153 4.00 4.72 -24.48
C ASN A 153 4.31 3.21 -24.32
N THR A 154 5.06 2.83 -23.28
CA THR A 154 5.51 1.44 -23.06
C THR A 154 5.01 0.90 -21.72
N PRO A 155 3.82 0.25 -21.67
CA PRO A 155 3.16 -0.12 -20.41
C PRO A 155 3.94 -1.05 -19.48
N TRP A 156 4.69 -2.01 -20.02
CA TRP A 156 5.39 -3.00 -19.20
C TRP A 156 6.52 -2.39 -18.35
N ILE A 157 7.14 -1.29 -18.81
CA ILE A 157 8.20 -0.58 -18.07
C ILE A 157 7.62 0.00 -16.77
N TRP A 158 6.38 0.50 -16.82
CA TRP A 158 5.72 1.12 -15.68
C TRP A 158 5.44 0.15 -14.53
N VAL A 159 5.29 -1.15 -14.82
CA VAL A 159 5.18 -2.18 -13.77
C VAL A 159 6.39 -2.14 -12.85
N PHE A 160 7.59 -2.07 -13.43
CA PHE A 160 8.84 -2.01 -12.68
C PHE A 160 9.06 -0.64 -12.04
N LEU A 161 8.79 0.45 -12.76
CA LEU A 161 8.99 1.80 -12.24
C LEU A 161 8.11 2.10 -11.03
N ILE A 162 6.85 1.69 -11.05
CA ILE A 162 5.92 1.87 -9.92
C ILE A 162 6.44 1.13 -8.68
N ILE A 163 6.91 -0.11 -8.84
CA ILE A 163 7.52 -0.89 -7.75
C ILE A 163 8.78 -0.19 -7.23
N ILE A 164 9.68 0.24 -8.11
CA ILE A 164 10.92 0.92 -7.71
C ILE A 164 10.61 2.20 -6.95
N PHE A 165 9.69 3.03 -7.44
CA PHE A 165 9.33 4.27 -6.77
C PHE A 165 8.63 4.05 -5.43
N TYR A 166 7.75 3.06 -5.35
CA TYR A 166 7.14 2.67 -4.08
C TYR A 166 8.21 2.24 -3.07
N LEU A 167 9.12 1.36 -3.47
CA LEU A 167 10.18 0.84 -2.61
C LEU A 167 11.13 1.97 -2.21
N TRP A 168 11.63 2.77 -3.15
CA TRP A 168 12.52 3.90 -2.89
C TRP A 168 11.94 4.86 -1.86
N LYS A 169 10.64 5.18 -1.98
CA LYS A 169 9.96 6.10 -1.08
C LYS A 169 9.75 5.51 0.32
N ASN A 170 9.41 4.23 0.43
CA ASN A 170 9.00 3.61 1.71
C ASN A 170 10.12 2.86 2.43
N LEU A 171 11.20 2.49 1.74
CA LEU A 171 12.26 1.62 2.24
C LEU A 171 12.87 2.13 3.55
N GLY A 172 13.22 3.42 3.61
CA GLY A 172 13.83 4.00 4.81
C GLY A 172 12.93 3.90 6.04
N TYR A 173 11.62 4.13 5.87
CA TYR A 173 10.66 4.05 6.96
C TYR A 173 10.50 2.62 7.46
N SER A 174 10.27 1.66 6.56
CA SER A 174 10.13 0.25 6.91
C SER A 174 11.41 -0.32 7.53
N MET A 175 12.58 0.06 7.02
CA MET A 175 13.88 -0.37 7.53
C MET A 175 14.09 0.08 8.99
N ILE A 176 13.67 1.29 9.37
CA ILE A 176 13.83 1.79 10.74
C ILE A 176 13.07 0.93 11.75
N ILE A 177 11.88 0.42 11.39
CA ILE A 177 11.10 -0.45 12.28
C ILE A 177 11.86 -1.75 12.55
N TYR A 178 12.42 -2.38 11.51
CA TYR A 178 13.25 -3.57 11.67
C TYR A 178 14.55 -3.28 12.41
N LEU A 179 15.19 -2.13 12.14
CA LEU A 179 16.39 -1.74 12.86
C LEU A 179 16.13 -1.54 14.35
N ALA A 180 15.00 -0.94 14.72
CA ALA A 180 14.59 -0.78 16.12
C ALA A 180 14.41 -2.14 16.81
N ALA A 181 13.81 -3.11 16.12
CA ALA A 181 13.70 -4.48 16.62
C ALA A 181 15.07 -5.15 16.80
N ILE A 182 16.00 -5.00 15.84
CA ILE A 182 17.38 -5.52 15.98
C ILE A 182 18.08 -4.89 17.19
N THR A 183 17.93 -3.58 17.40
CA THR A 183 18.56 -2.90 18.55
C THR A 183 17.97 -3.28 19.90
N GLY A 184 16.78 -3.90 19.91
CA GLY A 184 16.17 -4.43 21.13
C GLY A 184 16.68 -5.81 21.53
N ILE A 185 17.48 -6.47 20.67
CA ILE A 185 18.09 -7.78 20.99
C ILE A 185 19.25 -7.56 21.97
N SER A 186 19.28 -8.34 23.06
CA SER A 186 20.37 -8.28 24.04
C SER A 186 21.74 -8.57 23.38
N ASP A 187 22.73 -7.73 23.68
CA ASP A 187 24.10 -7.91 23.19
C ASP A 187 24.73 -9.23 23.68
N GLU A 188 24.25 -9.79 24.80
CA GLU A 188 24.71 -11.06 25.37
C GLU A 188 24.65 -12.22 24.37
N TYR A 189 23.60 -12.29 23.54
CA TYR A 189 23.48 -13.33 22.50
C TYR A 189 24.60 -13.20 21.46
N TYR A 190 24.94 -11.97 21.06
CA TYR A 190 25.97 -11.70 20.08
C TYR A 190 27.38 -11.89 20.64
N GLU A 191 27.58 -11.62 21.93
CA GLU A 191 28.85 -11.85 22.63
C GLU A 191 29.11 -13.33 22.85
N ALA A 192 28.13 -14.09 23.35
CA ALA A 192 28.23 -15.54 23.50
C ALA A 192 28.59 -16.21 22.17
N ALA A 193 27.90 -15.85 21.08
CA ALA A 193 28.21 -16.37 19.75
C ALA A 193 29.61 -16.00 19.25
N ARG A 194 30.15 -14.82 19.61
CA ARG A 194 31.54 -14.45 19.28
C ARG A 194 32.55 -15.30 20.06
N ILE A 195 32.26 -15.62 21.32
CA ILE A 195 33.09 -16.51 22.15
C ILE A 195 33.13 -17.92 21.53
N ASP A 196 31.99 -18.39 21.01
CA ASP A 196 31.89 -19.67 20.29
C ASP A 196 32.49 -19.64 18.87
N GLY A 197 33.10 -18.53 18.44
CA GLY A 197 33.76 -18.39 17.15
C GLY A 197 32.81 -18.17 15.96
N ALA A 198 31.55 -17.80 16.20
CA ALA A 198 30.58 -17.57 15.13
C ALA A 198 30.94 -16.32 14.29
N ASN A 199 30.98 -16.50 12.97
CA ASN A 199 31.22 -15.40 12.04
C ASN A 199 29.98 -14.49 11.89
N ILE A 200 30.11 -13.37 11.18
CA ILE A 200 29.04 -12.37 11.04
C ILE A 200 27.79 -12.97 10.38
N PHE A 201 27.96 -13.78 9.32
CA PHE A 201 26.84 -14.41 8.61
C PHE A 201 26.11 -15.43 9.47
N GLN A 202 26.84 -16.20 10.29
CA GLN A 202 26.24 -17.13 11.26
C GLN A 202 25.41 -16.37 12.29
N ARG A 203 25.92 -15.28 12.85
CA ARG A 203 25.16 -14.45 13.81
C ARG A 203 23.89 -13.87 13.18
N ILE A 204 23.96 -13.39 11.94
CA ILE A 204 22.79 -12.90 11.21
C ILE A 204 21.75 -14.03 11.03
N TRP A 205 22.16 -15.20 10.55
CA TRP A 205 21.25 -16.27 10.18
C TRP A 205 20.66 -17.03 11.38
N TYR A 206 21.44 -17.21 12.44
CA TYR A 206 21.04 -18.00 13.61
C TYR A 206 20.55 -17.17 14.80
N ILE A 207 20.80 -15.86 14.82
CA ILE A 207 20.36 -14.97 15.91
C ILE A 207 19.43 -13.88 15.37
N THR A 208 19.94 -12.99 14.51
CA THR A 208 19.20 -11.79 14.09
C THR A 208 17.92 -12.13 13.32
N VAL A 209 18.01 -12.98 12.28
CA VAL A 209 16.85 -13.33 11.44
C VAL A 209 15.77 -14.08 12.24
N PRO A 210 16.09 -15.11 13.06
CA PRO A 210 15.10 -15.76 13.92
C PRO A 210 14.44 -14.82 14.92
N MET A 211 15.20 -13.91 15.54
CA MET A 211 14.67 -12.96 16.52
C MET A 211 13.82 -11.85 15.88
N LEU A 212 14.01 -11.56 14.58
CA LEU A 212 13.17 -10.65 13.81
C LEU A 212 11.83 -11.24 13.37
N LYS A 213 11.67 -12.57 13.42
CA LYS A 213 10.46 -13.26 12.96
C LYS A 213 9.15 -12.70 13.54
N PRO A 214 9.03 -12.42 14.86
CA PRO A 214 7.79 -11.86 15.42
C PRO A 214 7.44 -10.50 14.82
N THR A 215 8.43 -9.61 14.69
CA THR A 215 8.25 -8.28 14.08
C THR A 215 7.85 -8.39 12.62
N PHE A 216 8.51 -9.27 11.85
CA PHE A 216 8.16 -9.53 10.46
C PHE A 216 6.73 -10.04 10.31
N VAL A 217 6.30 -11.00 11.15
CA VAL A 217 4.93 -11.55 11.10
C VAL A 217 3.88 -10.47 11.37
N ILE A 218 4.09 -9.62 12.38
CA ILE A 218 3.16 -8.53 12.70
C ILE A 218 3.06 -7.51 11.55
N LEU A 219 4.20 -7.10 10.97
CA LEU A 219 4.20 -6.14 9.86
C LEU A 219 3.62 -6.73 8.58
N LEU A 220 3.90 -8.01 8.32
CA LEU A 220 3.31 -8.76 7.22
C LEU A 220 1.78 -8.79 7.37
N LEU A 221 1.28 -9.09 8.57
CA LEU A 221 -0.14 -9.10 8.90
C LEU A 221 -0.83 -7.76 8.64
N PHE A 222 -0.26 -6.66 9.13
CA PHE A 222 -0.82 -5.34 8.85
C PHE A 222 -0.81 -5.00 7.36
N SER A 223 0.22 -5.43 6.63
CA SER A 223 0.31 -5.21 5.20
C SER A 223 -0.72 -6.06 4.42
N LEU A 224 -0.89 -7.33 4.79
CA LEU A 224 -1.93 -8.20 4.23
C LEU A 224 -3.34 -7.69 4.55
N GLY A 225 -3.52 -7.10 5.75
CA GLY A 225 -4.74 -6.39 6.15
C GLY A 225 -5.16 -5.27 5.20
N SER A 226 -4.21 -4.72 4.43
CA SER A 226 -4.43 -3.63 3.50
C SER A 226 -4.16 -4.02 2.03
N ILE A 227 -4.07 -5.31 1.72
CA ILE A 227 -3.71 -5.81 0.38
C ILE A 227 -4.71 -5.42 -0.72
N MET A 228 -5.98 -5.14 -0.38
CA MET A 228 -6.98 -4.64 -1.33
C MET A 228 -7.00 -3.12 -1.42
N LYS A 229 -6.33 -2.40 -0.53
CA LYS A 229 -6.16 -0.96 -0.63
C LYS A 229 -5.02 -0.68 -1.60
N GLY A 230 -5.32 -0.14 -2.76
CA GLY A 230 -4.29 0.27 -3.71
C GLY A 230 -3.61 1.56 -3.28
N GLN A 231 -2.42 1.79 -3.85
CA GLN A 231 -1.66 3.01 -3.63
C GLN A 231 -2.18 4.14 -4.55
N PHE A 232 -3.44 4.54 -4.40
CA PHE A 232 -4.12 5.49 -5.30
C PHE A 232 -3.24 6.68 -5.70
N ASP A 233 -2.66 7.38 -4.73
CA ASP A 233 -1.84 8.57 -4.98
C ASP A 233 -0.61 8.26 -5.84
N LEU A 234 0.05 7.11 -5.62
CA LEU A 234 1.20 6.70 -6.43
C LEU A 234 0.80 6.49 -7.89
N PHE A 235 -0.25 5.69 -8.12
CA PHE A 235 -0.69 5.34 -9.47
C PHE A 235 -1.27 6.55 -10.20
N TYR A 236 -2.13 7.30 -9.54
CA TYR A 236 -2.78 8.47 -10.13
C TYR A 236 -1.77 9.56 -10.47
N GLN A 237 -0.82 9.86 -9.58
CA GLN A 237 0.16 10.93 -9.85
C GLN A 237 1.16 10.53 -10.94
N LEU A 238 1.59 9.27 -11.01
CA LEU A 238 2.56 8.82 -12.01
C LEU A 238 1.94 8.63 -13.41
N ILE A 239 0.72 8.10 -13.48
CA ILE A 239 0.08 7.69 -14.74
C ILE A 239 -0.95 8.72 -15.21
N GLY A 240 -1.69 9.31 -14.27
CA GLY A 240 -2.78 10.26 -14.55
C GLY A 240 -3.81 9.69 -15.53
N ASN A 241 -4.03 10.43 -16.61
CA ASN A 241 -5.02 10.11 -17.64
C ASN A 241 -4.44 9.41 -18.87
N ASN A 242 -3.22 8.85 -18.77
CA ASN A 242 -2.60 8.15 -19.90
C ASN A 242 -3.22 6.75 -20.12
N GLY A 243 -4.19 6.70 -21.03
CA GLY A 243 -4.93 5.49 -21.38
C GLY A 243 -4.08 4.35 -21.95
N VAL A 244 -2.92 4.63 -22.54
CA VAL A 244 -2.02 3.60 -23.07
C VAL A 244 -1.49 2.71 -21.95
N LEU A 245 -1.20 3.32 -20.79
CA LEU A 245 -0.57 2.63 -19.65
C LEU A 245 -1.57 1.84 -18.81
N TYR A 246 -2.87 2.15 -18.90
CA TYR A 246 -3.92 1.52 -18.09
C TYR A 246 -3.96 0.00 -18.18
N ASN A 247 -3.50 -0.57 -19.29
CA ASN A 247 -3.44 -2.01 -19.40
C ASN A 247 -2.60 -2.67 -18.30
N ALA A 248 -1.48 -2.04 -17.93
CA ALA A 248 -0.52 -2.57 -16.96
C ALA A 248 -0.61 -1.91 -15.58
N THR A 249 -1.16 -0.70 -15.49
CA THR A 249 -1.04 0.13 -14.29
C THR A 249 -2.36 0.44 -13.59
N ASP A 250 -3.51 0.14 -14.20
CA ASP A 250 -4.79 0.51 -13.61
C ASP A 250 -5.16 -0.41 -12.45
N ILE A 251 -5.52 0.18 -11.31
CA ILE A 251 -5.93 -0.49 -10.07
C ILE A 251 -7.37 -0.11 -9.72
N ILE A 252 -8.00 -0.81 -8.77
CA ILE A 252 -9.41 -0.55 -8.46
C ILE A 252 -9.64 0.91 -8.02
N ASP A 253 -8.77 1.48 -7.17
CA ASP A 253 -8.93 2.86 -6.69
C ASP A 253 -8.85 3.90 -7.82
N THR A 254 -7.93 3.72 -8.78
CA THR A 254 -7.80 4.63 -9.93
C THR A 254 -8.99 4.51 -10.87
N TYR A 255 -9.51 3.29 -11.05
CA TYR A 255 -10.73 3.05 -11.80
C TYR A 255 -11.95 3.70 -11.15
N VAL A 256 -12.14 3.52 -9.83
CA VAL A 256 -13.25 4.13 -9.08
C VAL A 256 -13.19 5.65 -9.20
N TYR A 257 -12.02 6.25 -8.97
CA TYR A 257 -11.82 7.68 -9.11
C TYR A 257 -12.15 8.17 -10.53
N ARG A 258 -11.61 7.50 -11.56
CA ARG A 258 -11.83 7.87 -12.95
C ARG A 258 -13.30 7.74 -13.36
N SER A 259 -13.97 6.67 -12.92
CA SER A 259 -15.40 6.46 -13.18
C SER A 259 -16.24 7.57 -12.54
N LEU A 260 -15.91 8.01 -11.32
CA LEU A 260 -16.59 9.12 -10.66
C LEU A 260 -16.31 10.49 -11.28
N LYS A 261 -15.04 10.80 -11.58
CA LYS A 261 -14.60 12.17 -11.90
C LYS A 261 -14.46 12.46 -13.38
N VAL A 262 -14.23 11.44 -14.19
CA VAL A 262 -13.99 11.60 -15.64
C VAL A 262 -15.21 11.14 -16.42
N THR A 263 -15.73 9.95 -16.12
CA THR A 263 -16.88 9.37 -16.83
C THR A 263 -18.23 9.74 -16.20
N PHE A 264 -18.23 10.22 -14.95
CA PHE A 264 -19.44 10.52 -14.16
C PHE A 264 -20.37 9.32 -13.96
N ASP A 265 -19.83 8.11 -14.02
CA ASP A 265 -20.56 6.87 -13.77
C ASP A 265 -20.45 6.47 -12.29
N ILE A 266 -21.37 7.02 -11.49
CA ILE A 266 -21.43 6.81 -10.05
C ILE A 266 -21.84 5.38 -9.69
N GLY A 267 -22.73 4.78 -10.49
CA GLY A 267 -23.21 3.41 -10.25
C GLY A 267 -22.07 2.40 -10.38
N MET A 268 -21.32 2.49 -11.48
CA MET A 268 -20.17 1.62 -11.73
C MET A 268 -19.03 1.84 -10.73
N ALA A 269 -18.73 3.09 -10.40
CA ALA A 269 -17.70 3.39 -9.42
C ALA A 269 -18.03 2.85 -8.02
N THR A 270 -19.26 3.06 -7.56
CA THR A 270 -19.73 2.55 -6.26
C THR A 270 -19.74 1.02 -6.26
N ALA A 271 -20.14 0.38 -7.36
CA ALA A 271 -20.10 -1.08 -7.49
C ALA A 271 -18.68 -1.64 -7.39
N ALA A 272 -17.71 -1.03 -8.09
CA ALA A 272 -16.31 -1.43 -8.01
C ALA A 272 -15.71 -1.22 -6.60
N GLY A 273 -16.01 -0.10 -5.95
CA GLY A 273 -15.58 0.17 -4.57
C GLY A 273 -16.20 -0.79 -3.54
N LEU A 274 -17.50 -1.13 -3.70
CA LEU A 274 -18.16 -2.12 -2.84
C LEU A 274 -17.55 -3.50 -3.02
N TYR A 275 -17.28 -3.91 -4.27
CA TYR A 275 -16.58 -5.15 -4.56
C TYR A 275 -15.21 -5.21 -3.88
N GLN A 276 -14.39 -4.16 -4.00
CA GLN A 276 -13.09 -4.06 -3.36
C GLN A 276 -13.18 -4.22 -1.84
N SER A 277 -14.16 -3.56 -1.22
CA SER A 277 -14.39 -3.60 0.23
C SER A 277 -14.81 -4.98 0.70
N LEU A 278 -15.74 -5.62 0.00
CA LEU A 278 -16.24 -6.96 0.34
C LEU A 278 -15.15 -8.03 0.15
N PHE A 279 -14.44 -7.99 -0.98
CA PHE A 279 -13.36 -8.92 -1.25
C PHE A 279 -12.21 -8.73 -0.26
N GLY A 280 -11.85 -7.48 0.05
CA GLY A 280 -10.88 -7.17 1.10
C GLY A 280 -11.29 -7.71 2.45
N PHE A 281 -12.53 -7.50 2.86
CA PHE A 281 -13.06 -8.05 4.12
C PHE A 281 -12.94 -9.58 4.18
N ILE A 282 -13.41 -10.30 3.15
CA ILE A 282 -13.33 -11.76 3.09
C ILE A 282 -11.87 -12.23 3.16
N LEU A 283 -10.98 -11.59 2.41
CA LEU A 283 -9.56 -11.94 2.37
C LEU A 283 -8.89 -11.76 3.74
N ILE A 284 -9.13 -10.63 4.41
CA ILE A 284 -8.59 -10.35 5.74
C ILE A 284 -9.11 -11.35 6.77
N MET A 285 -10.42 -11.64 6.75
CA MET A 285 -11.01 -12.63 7.66
C MET A 285 -10.42 -14.02 7.44
N THR A 286 -10.19 -14.41 6.19
CA THR A 286 -9.55 -15.68 5.83
C THR A 286 -8.10 -15.73 6.33
N VAL A 287 -7.31 -14.68 6.08
CA VAL A 287 -5.91 -14.58 6.52
C VAL A 287 -5.81 -14.62 8.04
N ASN A 288 -6.65 -13.85 8.74
CA ASN A 288 -6.69 -13.85 10.21
C ASN A 288 -7.04 -15.24 10.77
N TYR A 289 -8.04 -15.91 10.18
CA TYR A 289 -8.43 -17.27 10.58
C TYR A 289 -7.28 -18.27 10.41
N ILE A 290 -6.55 -18.22 9.29
CA ILE A 290 -5.39 -19.09 9.05
C ILE A 290 -4.30 -18.83 10.09
N ILE A 291 -4.00 -17.56 10.38
CA ILE A 291 -2.92 -17.21 11.29
C ILE A 291 -3.24 -17.58 12.73
N ARG A 292 -4.48 -17.35 13.18
CA ARG A 292 -4.94 -17.79 14.49
C ARG A 292 -4.79 -19.30 14.69
N LYS A 293 -4.98 -20.10 13.64
CA LYS A 293 -4.79 -21.55 13.69
C LYS A 293 -3.32 -21.97 13.79
N VAL A 294 -2.40 -21.15 13.28
CA VAL A 294 -0.95 -21.43 13.31
C VAL A 294 -0.31 -20.93 14.61
N ASN A 295 -0.69 -19.73 15.07
CA ASN A 295 -0.20 -19.14 16.30
C ASN A 295 -1.18 -18.05 16.80
N GLU A 296 -1.80 -18.28 17.96
CA GLU A 296 -2.81 -17.37 18.52
C GLU A 296 -2.25 -16.01 18.91
N ASP A 297 -0.96 -15.93 19.29
CA ASP A 297 -0.31 -14.68 19.71
C ASP A 297 -0.13 -13.67 18.55
N TYR A 298 -0.29 -14.13 17.30
CA TYR A 298 -0.19 -13.30 16.11
C TYR A 298 -1.55 -13.01 15.45
N ALA A 299 -2.68 -13.40 16.05
CA ALA A 299 -4.00 -13.05 15.51
C ALA A 299 -4.24 -11.52 15.61
N LEU A 300 -4.83 -10.92 14.58
CA LEU A 300 -5.20 -9.50 14.60
C LEU A 300 -6.41 -9.25 15.52
N PHE A 301 -7.32 -10.22 15.58
CA PHE A 301 -8.52 -10.28 16.45
C PHE A 301 -8.91 -11.73 16.73
#